data_AF-A0A3M2YD09-F1
#
_entry.id   AF-A0A3M2YD09-F1
#
_cell.length_a   1.000
_cell.length_b   1.000
_cell.length_c   1.000
_cell.angle_alpha   90.00
_cell.angle_beta   90.00
_cell.angle_gamma   90.00
#
_symmetry.space_group_name_H-M   'P 1'
#
loop_
_entity.id
_entity.type
_entity.pdbx_description
1 polymer ?
#
loop_
_entity_poly.entity_id
_entity_poly.type
_entity_poly.pdbx_seq_one_letter_code
_entity_poly.pdbx_strand_id
1 'polypeptide(L)'
;MAKSLTFIGEPRRNFVGAQLTSAGTEIHLKAGEKIVIEAGVELTVKAGGSFIKLDAGGITMIGPIANVNAGGSAGTGTGIGIKPPRLPGVVDQDKAGSLMDPALVNAPPE
;
A
#
# COMPACT_ATOMS: atom_id res chain seq x y z
N MET A 1 -4.83 7.43 -11.85
CA MET A 1 -4.43 6.01 -11.70
C MET A 1 -4.05 5.76 -10.25
N ALA A 2 -4.55 4.69 -9.64
CA ALA A 2 -4.08 4.27 -8.31
C ALA A 2 -2.82 3.41 -8.47
N LYS A 3 -1.70 3.81 -7.83
CA LYS A 3 -0.46 3.02 -7.81
C LYS A 3 -0.49 2.16 -6.55
N SER A 4 -0.54 0.84 -6.72
CA SER A 4 -0.53 -0.13 -5.61
C SER A 4 0.82 -0.85 -5.58
N LEU A 5 1.30 -1.15 -4.38
CA LEU A 5 2.48 -1.98 -4.13
C LEU A 5 2.11 -3.09 -3.16
N THR A 6 2.26 -4.34 -3.59
CA THR A 6 2.01 -5.53 -2.77
C THR A 6 3.32 -6.25 -2.55
N PHE A 7 3.61 -6.60 -1.30
CA PHE A 7 4.75 -7.43 -0.93
C PHE A 7 4.27 -8.87 -0.68
N ILE A 8 5.04 -9.86 -1.11
CA ILE A 8 4.80 -11.28 -0.81
C ILE A 8 5.72 -11.67 0.36
N GLY A 9 5.21 -12.39 1.37
CA GLY A 9 5.98 -12.82 2.55
C GLY A 9 5.90 -11.86 3.73
N GLU A 10 7.01 -11.71 4.48
CA GLU A 10 7.12 -10.86 5.69
C GLU A 10 7.90 -9.55 5.42
N PRO A 11 7.25 -8.50 4.90
CA PRO A 11 7.94 -7.22 4.67
C PRO A 11 8.34 -6.56 5.99
N ARG A 12 9.59 -6.14 6.10
CA ARG A 12 10.09 -5.27 7.18
C ARG A 12 10.52 -3.93 6.58
N ARG A 13 10.13 -2.82 7.21
CA ARG A 13 10.55 -1.47 6.82
C ARG A 13 11.15 -0.75 8.02
N ASN A 14 12.41 -0.39 7.91
CA ASN A 14 13.13 0.41 8.90
C ASN A 14 13.41 1.79 8.30
N PHE A 15 13.19 2.84 9.09
CA PHE A 15 13.47 4.22 8.69
C PHE A 15 14.54 4.78 9.64
N VAL A 16 15.54 5.47 9.10
CA VAL A 16 16.60 6.14 9.88
C VAL A 16 16.14 7.53 10.37
N GLY A 17 15.07 8.07 9.79
CA GLY A 17 14.47 9.36 10.14
C GLY A 17 12.96 9.28 10.32
N ALA A 18 12.25 10.34 9.92
CA ALA A 18 10.80 10.41 10.08
C ALA A 18 10.05 9.66 8.95
N GLN A 19 8.98 8.95 9.33
CA GLN A 19 7.98 8.44 8.39
C GLN A 19 6.77 9.37 8.42
N LEU A 20 6.56 10.15 7.35
CA LEU A 20 5.36 10.96 7.17
C LEU A 20 4.41 10.27 6.20
N THR A 21 3.17 10.05 6.61
CA THR A 21 2.13 9.46 5.75
C THR A 21 0.93 10.41 5.71
N SER A 22 0.52 10.81 4.51
CA SER A 22 -0.66 11.66 4.28
C SER A 22 -1.52 11.03 3.19
N ALA A 23 -2.84 11.07 3.38
CA ALA A 23 -3.83 10.62 2.41
C ALA A 23 -4.95 11.67 2.32
N GLY A 24 -5.53 11.83 1.14
CA GLY A 24 -6.60 12.81 0.92
C GLY A 24 -7.95 12.42 1.52
N THR A 25 -8.15 11.13 1.84
CA THR A 25 -9.45 10.63 2.33
C THR A 25 -9.27 9.73 3.53
N GLU A 26 -8.47 8.67 3.41
CA GLU A 26 -8.38 7.63 4.44
C GLU A 26 -7.01 6.94 4.40
N ILE A 27 -6.51 6.55 5.58
CA ILE A 27 -5.46 5.54 5.74
C ILE A 27 -6.09 4.39 6.54
N HIS A 28 -6.23 3.21 5.92
CA HIS A 28 -6.77 2.03 6.58
C HIS A 28 -5.63 1.06 6.94
N LEU A 29 -5.38 0.88 8.24
CA LEU A 29 -4.44 -0.12 8.76
C LEU A 29 -5.24 -1.36 9.21
N LYS A 30 -5.10 -2.46 8.47
CA LYS A 30 -5.75 -3.74 8.79
C LYS A 30 -4.70 -4.82 9.01
N ALA A 31 -4.79 -5.52 10.13
CA ALA A 31 -4.05 -6.76 10.39
C ALA A 31 -5.02 -7.95 10.50
N GLY A 32 -4.53 -9.15 10.22
CA GLY A 32 -5.34 -10.37 10.35
C GLY A 32 -5.68 -10.69 11.80
N GLU A 33 -4.72 -10.53 12.71
CA GLU A 33 -4.87 -10.90 14.13
C GLU A 33 -4.64 -9.70 15.07
N LYS A 34 -3.46 -9.07 15.02
CA LYS A 34 -3.06 -8.01 15.95
C LYS A 34 -2.31 -6.87 15.26
N ILE A 35 -2.52 -5.65 15.77
CA ILE A 35 -1.65 -4.48 15.52
C ILE A 35 -0.95 -4.12 16.83
N VAL A 36 0.36 -3.89 16.78
CA VAL A 36 1.17 -3.37 17.89
C VAL A 36 1.81 -2.06 17.44
N ILE A 37 1.65 -1.01 18.23
CA ILE A 37 2.27 0.30 18.01
C ILE A 37 3.08 0.62 19.26
N GLU A 38 4.39 0.75 19.10
CA GLU A 38 5.31 1.07 20.19
C GLU A 38 5.90 2.46 19.94
N ALA A 39 5.81 3.31 20.95
CA ALA A 39 6.41 4.64 20.96
C ALA A 39 7.30 4.76 22.20
N GLY A 40 8.51 5.30 22.02
CA GLY A 40 9.49 5.38 23.11
C GLY A 40 9.23 6.50 24.12
N VAL A 41 8.73 7.65 23.66
CA VAL A 41 8.55 8.85 24.51
C VAL A 41 7.09 9.26 24.62
N GLU A 42 6.41 9.38 23.48
CA GLU A 42 5.01 9.82 23.44
C GLU A 42 4.27 9.18 22.27
N LEU A 43 3.01 8.78 22.49
CA LEU A 43 2.04 8.47 21.45
C LEU A 43 0.85 9.42 21.57
N THR A 44 0.53 10.14 20.51
CA THR A 44 -0.61 11.06 20.46
C THR A 44 -1.54 10.71 19.30
N VAL A 45 -2.83 10.54 19.61
CA VAL A 45 -3.92 10.32 18.63
C VAL A 45 -4.90 11.48 18.72
N LYS A 46 -5.22 12.14 17.60
CA LYS A 46 -6.12 13.30 17.55
C LYS A 46 -7.24 13.07 16.54
N ALA A 47 -8.47 13.43 16.90
CA ALA A 47 -9.61 13.41 15.99
C ALA A 47 -10.74 14.33 16.49
N GLY A 48 -11.38 15.09 15.61
CA GLY A 48 -12.61 15.84 15.93
C GLY A 48 -12.50 16.80 17.11
N GLY A 49 -11.32 17.38 17.36
CA GLY A 49 -11.06 18.26 18.51
C GLY A 49 -10.71 17.53 19.82
N SER A 50 -10.76 16.20 19.83
CA SER A 50 -10.34 15.35 20.94
C SER A 50 -8.93 14.80 20.71
N PHE A 51 -8.24 14.43 21.80
CA PHE A 51 -6.98 13.69 21.72
C PHE A 51 -6.77 12.73 22.88
N ILE A 52 -5.95 11.72 22.62
CA ILE A 52 -5.39 10.78 23.58
C ILE A 52 -3.87 10.88 23.49
N LYS A 53 -3.20 11.02 24.61
CA LYS A 53 -1.74 11.14 24.72
C LYS A 53 -1.23 10.16 25.76
N LEU A 54 -0.23 9.37 25.38
CA LEU A 54 0.48 8.44 26.25
C LEU A 54 1.92 8.94 26.38
N ASP A 55 2.37 9.19 27.59
CA ASP A 55 3.74 9.62 27.89
C ASP A 55 4.22 9.02 29.22
N ALA A 56 5.38 9.44 29.70
CA ALA A 56 5.94 8.97 30.98
C ALA A 56 5.05 9.29 32.21
N GLY A 57 4.12 10.24 32.10
CA GLY A 57 3.14 10.58 33.13
C GLY A 57 1.87 9.72 33.09
N GLY A 58 1.69 8.89 32.06
CA GLY A 58 0.55 7.98 31.89
C GLY A 58 -0.33 8.32 30.70
N ILE A 59 -1.64 8.13 30.85
CA ILE A 59 -2.64 8.36 29.79
C ILE A 59 -3.40 9.67 30.08
N THR A 60 -3.31 10.61 29.15
CA THR A 60 -4.12 11.83 29.14
C THR A 60 -5.16 11.76 28.01
N MET A 61 -6.42 12.05 28.31
CA MET A 61 -7.51 12.10 27.33
C MET A 61 -8.27 13.41 27.48
N ILE A 62 -8.46 14.14 26.39
CA ILE A 62 -9.25 15.38 26.35
C ILE A 62 -10.26 15.30 25.21
N GLY A 63 -11.53 15.58 25.50
CA GLY A 63 -12.63 15.66 24.55
C GLY A 63 -13.94 16.03 25.24
N PRO A 64 -14.99 16.43 24.50
CA PRO A 64 -16.28 16.84 25.08
C PRO A 64 -16.97 15.70 25.86
N ILE A 65 -16.88 14.47 25.33
CA ILE A 65 -17.43 13.26 25.93
C ILE A 65 -16.40 12.14 25.72
N ALA A 66 -16.08 11.43 26.80
CA ALA A 66 -15.26 10.23 26.77
C ALA A 66 -16.12 9.03 27.21
N ASN A 67 -16.42 8.15 26.26
CA ASN A 67 -17.16 6.92 26.52
C ASN A 67 -16.17 5.79 26.83
N VAL A 68 -16.00 5.47 28.12
CA VAL A 68 -15.11 4.39 28.59
C VAL A 68 -15.97 3.22 29.04
N ASN A 69 -15.77 2.06 28.42
CA ASN A 69 -16.58 0.84 28.67
C ASN A 69 -18.10 1.02 28.44
N ALA A 70 -18.52 2.07 27.73
CA ALA A 70 -19.91 2.46 27.56
C ALA A 70 -20.19 2.88 26.11
N GLY A 71 -20.57 1.93 25.26
CA GLY A 71 -21.08 2.20 23.91
C GLY A 71 -20.08 2.80 22.91
N GLY A 72 -20.59 3.02 21.69
CA GLY A 72 -19.83 3.49 20.52
C GLY A 72 -19.98 2.52 19.33
N SER A 73 -20.09 3.08 18.12
CA SER A 73 -20.06 2.29 16.88
C SER A 73 -18.70 2.44 16.22
N ALA A 74 -18.14 1.35 15.72
CA ALA A 74 -16.90 1.41 14.93
C ALA A 74 -17.13 2.27 13.67
N GLY A 75 -16.14 3.09 13.31
CA GLY A 75 -16.12 3.76 12.02
C GLY A 75 -16.05 2.75 10.88
N THR A 76 -16.59 3.11 9.72
CA THR A 76 -16.47 2.33 8.48
C THR A 76 -15.32 2.88 7.63
N GLY A 77 -14.60 2.00 6.94
CA GLY A 77 -13.47 2.35 6.07
C GLY A 77 -13.58 1.66 4.71
N THR A 78 -13.01 2.23 3.65
CA THR A 78 -13.28 1.82 2.26
C THR A 78 -12.71 0.45 1.84
N GLY A 79 -12.01 -0.26 2.73
CA GLY A 79 -11.34 -1.53 2.42
C GLY A 79 -10.25 -1.41 1.35
N ILE A 80 -9.59 -2.52 1.01
CA ILE A 80 -8.54 -2.54 -0.02
C ILE A 80 -9.14 -3.03 -1.34
N GLY A 81 -9.36 -2.12 -2.30
CA GLY A 81 -9.86 -2.43 -3.65
C GLY A 81 -8.79 -2.95 -4.60
N ILE A 82 -8.07 -4.02 -4.22
CA ILE A 82 -7.01 -4.59 -5.09
C ILE A 82 -7.67 -5.14 -6.36
N LYS A 83 -7.35 -4.55 -7.51
CA LYS A 83 -7.73 -5.13 -8.79
C LYS A 83 -6.83 -6.33 -9.06
N PRO A 84 -7.39 -7.50 -9.42
CA PRO A 84 -6.58 -8.66 -9.78
C PRO A 84 -5.68 -8.33 -10.97
N PRO A 85 -4.54 -9.04 -11.13
CA PRO A 85 -3.72 -8.95 -12.32
C PRO A 85 -4.61 -9.14 -13.56
N ARG A 86 -4.46 -8.25 -14.54
CA ARG A 86 -5.08 -8.50 -15.84
C ARG A 86 -4.23 -9.56 -16.54
N LEU A 87 -4.89 -10.49 -17.26
CA LEU A 87 -4.18 -11.33 -18.21
C LEU A 87 -3.38 -10.43 -19.16
N PRO A 88 -2.09 -10.75 -19.45
CA PRO A 88 -1.36 -10.08 -20.50
C PRO A 88 -2.21 -10.06 -21.77
N GLY A 89 -2.27 -8.90 -22.44
CA GLY A 89 -2.85 -8.85 -23.77
C GLY A 89 -2.10 -9.82 -24.68
N VAL A 90 -2.79 -10.38 -25.67
CA VAL A 90 -2.15 -11.19 -26.71
C VAL A 90 -1.10 -10.31 -27.37
N VAL A 91 0.18 -10.60 -27.14
CA VAL A 91 1.29 -9.94 -27.82
C VAL A 91 1.42 -10.58 -29.20
N ASP A 92 1.44 -9.72 -30.22
CA ASP A 92 1.65 -10.02 -31.64
C ASP A 92 0.91 -11.23 -32.22
N GLN A 93 -0.22 -10.95 -32.86
CA GLN A 93 -0.59 -11.66 -34.08
C GLN A 93 0.12 -11.06 -35.31
N ASP A 94 1.29 -10.46 -35.13
CA ASP A 94 2.02 -9.90 -36.25
C ASP A 94 2.43 -11.05 -37.18
N LYS A 95 2.09 -10.90 -38.46
CA LYS A 95 2.52 -11.84 -39.49
C LYS A 95 4.03 -11.84 -39.52
N ALA A 96 4.63 -13.03 -39.52
CA ALA A 96 6.05 -13.19 -39.82
C ALA A 96 6.39 -12.41 -41.10
N GLY A 97 7.47 -11.62 -41.04
CA GLY A 97 8.00 -10.91 -42.20
C GLY A 97 8.33 -11.88 -43.34
N SER A 98 8.27 -11.38 -44.57
CA SER A 98 8.58 -12.19 -45.76
C SER A 98 9.99 -12.77 -45.71
N LEU A 99 10.15 -13.99 -46.26
CA LEU A 99 11.48 -14.59 -46.45
C LEU A 99 12.34 -13.67 -47.32
N MET A 100 13.64 -13.60 -47.00
CA MET A 100 14.63 -12.91 -47.83
C MET A 100 14.79 -13.64 -49.17
N ASP A 101 15.02 -12.88 -50.24
CA ASP A 101 15.26 -13.45 -51.56
C ASP A 101 16.47 -14.41 -51.54
N PRO A 102 16.39 -15.57 -52.23
CA PRO A 102 17.50 -16.49 -52.32
C PRO A 102 18.76 -15.81 -52.86
N ALA A 103 19.92 -16.09 -52.24
CA ALA A 103 21.20 -15.61 -52.72
C ALA A 103 21.43 -16.05 -54.17
N LEU A 104 21.92 -15.14 -55.01
CA LEU A 104 22.32 -15.46 -56.38
C LEU A 104 23.43 -16.52 -56.34
N VAL A 105 23.23 -17.61 -57.08
CA VAL A 105 24.21 -18.69 -57.22
C VAL A 105 25.44 -18.12 -57.90
N ASN A 106 26.60 -18.19 -57.22
CA ASN A 106 27.86 -17.81 -57.84
C ASN A 106 28.15 -18.75 -59.03
N ALA A 107 28.23 -18.17 -60.23
CA ALA A 107 28.67 -18.90 -61.40
C ALA A 107 30.15 -19.30 -61.23
N PRO A 108 30.57 -20.49 -61.70
CA PRO A 108 31.96 -20.92 -61.59
C PRO A 108 32.86 -19.97 -62.38
N PRO A 109 34.06 -19.64 -61.87
CA PRO A 109 35.05 -18.92 -62.67
C PRO A 109 35.56 -19.83 -63.80
N GLU A 110 35.69 -19.24 -64.99
CA GLU A 110 36.22 -19.87 -66.22
C GLU A 110 37.67 -20.38 -66.08
#